data_AF-A0A1B1YX04-F1
#
_entry.id   AF-A0A1B1YX04-F1
#
_cell.length_a   1.000
_cell.length_b   1.000
_cell.length_c   1.000
_cell.angle_alpha   90.00
_cell.angle_beta   90.00
_cell.angle_gamma   90.00
#
_symmetry.space_group_name_H-M   'P 1'
#
loop_
_entity.id
_entity.type
_entity.pdbx_description
1 polymer ?
#
loop_
_entity_poly.entity_id
_entity_poly.type
_entity_poly.pdbx_seq_one_letter_code
_entity_poly.pdbx_strand_id
1 'polypeptide(L)'
;MAQSSAHLRLLIELGEHSEALVVEHYLGAGTDAYHVNVLAQATLAPGARLRHVKLLTEGPAAIHIGDFRVRVGRDARFESHALAAGGGLVRQDIDVKLDEAGGECSLRGLYTAGTSEHVDFHTRIEHIAPHCRSEETYKGLIGGTGRAVFNGRVHVHPGADKTDSAMTCANLLLSNRAEVDAKPELEIYADDVKCSHGATVGQLDEAQVFYLRSRGIAEAAARELLMTAFARDALGDLDVRLQDAVAALIDARLPQL
;
A
#
# COMPACT_ATOMS: atom_id res chain seq x y z
N MET A 1 2.00 16.48 -22.09
CA MET A 1 1.19 17.34 -21.20
C MET A 1 -0.17 16.69 -21.04
N ALA A 2 -0.71 16.62 -19.81
CA ALA A 2 -2.03 16.05 -19.56
C ALA A 2 -3.11 16.82 -20.35
N GLN A 3 -4.00 16.09 -21.01
CA GLN A 3 -5.06 16.63 -21.86
C GLN A 3 -6.33 16.97 -21.07
N SER A 4 -6.48 16.35 -19.89
CA SER A 4 -7.59 16.58 -18.96
C SER A 4 -7.13 16.40 -17.51
N SER A 5 -7.88 16.99 -16.57
CA SER A 5 -7.66 16.77 -15.14
C SER A 5 -8.96 16.60 -14.36
N ALA A 6 -8.91 15.81 -13.30
CA ALA A 6 -9.97 15.62 -12.33
C ALA A 6 -9.43 15.87 -10.91
N HIS A 7 -10.19 16.62 -10.11
CA HIS A 7 -9.83 16.95 -8.73
C HIS A 7 -10.98 16.52 -7.82
N LEU A 8 -10.73 15.51 -6.99
CA LEU A 8 -11.76 14.83 -6.22
C LEU A 8 -11.52 15.04 -4.72
N ARG A 9 -12.62 15.19 -3.98
CA ARG A 9 -12.58 15.22 -2.52
C ARG A 9 -13.60 14.26 -1.95
N LEU A 10 -13.13 13.38 -1.06
CA LEU A 10 -13.96 12.42 -0.34
C LEU A 10 -13.85 12.69 1.16
N LEU A 11 -15.00 12.77 1.84
CA LEU A 11 -15.09 12.87 3.29
C LEU A 11 -15.87 11.66 3.82
N ILE A 12 -15.29 10.97 4.80
CA ILE A 12 -15.82 9.77 5.43
C ILE A 12 -15.93 10.03 6.93
N GLU A 13 -17.14 9.99 7.47
CA GLU A 13 -17.40 10.19 8.90
C GLU A 13 -18.11 8.97 9.45
N LEU A 14 -17.43 8.24 10.35
CA LEU A 14 -17.99 7.08 11.02
C LEU A 14 -18.38 7.47 12.45
N GLY A 15 -19.66 7.31 12.79
CA GLY A 15 -20.16 7.45 14.15
C GLY A 15 -19.71 6.31 15.08
N GLU A 16 -19.99 6.45 16.37
CA GLU A 16 -19.57 5.47 17.39
C GLU A 16 -20.01 4.05 17.03
N HIS A 17 -19.09 3.10 17.15
CA HIS A 17 -19.30 1.67 16.87
C HIS A 17 -19.82 1.33 15.45
N SER A 18 -19.80 2.29 14.52
CA SER A 18 -20.20 2.05 13.13
C SER A 18 -19.12 1.30 12.35
N GLU A 19 -19.51 0.58 11.31
CA GLU A 19 -18.60 -0.16 10.43
C GLU A 19 -18.89 0.14 8.96
N ALA A 20 -17.84 0.36 8.17
CA ALA A 20 -17.94 0.57 6.73
C ALA A 20 -16.80 -0.10 5.97
N LEU A 21 -17.11 -0.58 4.76
CA LEU A 21 -16.14 -0.88 3.72
C LEU A 21 -16.28 0.18 2.62
N VAL A 22 -15.20 0.89 2.32
CA VAL A 22 -15.14 1.89 1.25
C VAL A 22 -14.13 1.45 0.21
N VAL A 23 -14.53 1.40 -1.06
CA VAL A 23 -13.65 1.06 -2.17
C VAL A 23 -13.53 2.27 -3.09
N GLU A 24 -12.30 2.73 -3.28
CA GLU A 24 -11.95 3.68 -4.32
C GLU A 24 -11.30 2.95 -5.49
N HIS A 25 -11.92 2.97 -6.66
CA HIS A 25 -11.38 2.35 -7.87
C HIS A 25 -11.15 3.40 -8.95
N TYR A 26 -9.88 3.66 -9.25
CA TYR A 26 -9.46 4.54 -10.32
C TYR A 26 -9.09 3.68 -11.53
N LEU A 27 -9.77 3.94 -12.63
CA LEU A 27 -9.69 3.17 -13.85
C LEU A 27 -9.47 4.09 -15.04
N GLY A 28 -8.54 3.72 -15.90
CA GLY A 28 -8.22 4.43 -17.13
C GLY A 28 -8.20 3.48 -18.30
N ALA A 29 -9.02 3.77 -19.32
CA ALA A 29 -8.95 3.07 -20.60
C ALA A 29 -8.14 3.91 -21.60
N GLY A 30 -7.29 3.26 -22.38
CA GLY A 30 -6.54 3.89 -23.46
C GLY A 30 -5.21 4.53 -23.05
N THR A 31 -4.68 5.36 -23.94
CA THR A 31 -3.32 5.93 -23.86
C THR A 31 -3.32 7.43 -23.62
N ASP A 32 -4.48 8.03 -23.39
CA ASP A 32 -4.59 9.47 -23.20
C ASP A 32 -3.92 9.89 -21.89
N ALA A 33 -3.20 11.00 -21.94
CA ALA A 33 -2.57 11.57 -20.77
C ALA A 33 -3.59 12.38 -19.98
N TYR A 34 -3.78 12.07 -18.71
CA TYR A 34 -4.68 12.81 -17.82
C TYR A 34 -4.10 12.87 -16.40
N HIS A 35 -4.61 13.79 -15.60
CA HIS A 35 -4.17 13.99 -14.23
C HIS A 35 -5.34 13.85 -13.25
N VAL A 36 -5.19 12.98 -12.25
CA VAL A 36 -6.13 12.83 -11.15
C VAL A 36 -5.46 13.29 -9.87
N ASN A 37 -6.09 14.25 -9.18
CA ASN A 37 -5.69 14.69 -7.85
C ASN A 37 -6.82 14.39 -6.86
N VAL A 38 -6.55 13.63 -5.81
CA VAL A 38 -7.57 13.20 -4.85
C VAL A 38 -7.16 13.55 -3.43
N LEU A 39 -8.08 14.17 -2.70
CA LEU A 39 -8.02 14.29 -1.24
C LEU A 39 -9.14 13.45 -0.61
N ALA A 40 -8.77 12.37 0.07
CA ALA A 40 -9.67 11.61 0.92
C ALA A 40 -9.42 11.96 2.40
N GLN A 41 -10.48 12.02 3.19
CA GLN A 41 -10.39 12.25 4.63
C GLN A 41 -11.36 11.34 5.37
N ALA A 42 -10.90 10.68 6.42
CA ALA A 42 -11.72 9.86 7.29
C ALA A 42 -11.59 10.29 8.76
N THR A 43 -12.71 10.29 9.49
CA THR A 43 -12.73 10.42 10.95
C THR A 43 -13.56 9.29 11.52
N LEU A 44 -12.94 8.51 12.43
CA LEU A 44 -13.56 7.38 13.10
C LEU A 44 -13.82 7.77 14.56
N ALA A 45 -15.09 7.82 14.95
CA ALA A 45 -15.49 7.98 16.34
C ALA A 45 -15.16 6.72 17.18
N PRO A 46 -15.31 6.76 18.51
CA PRO A 46 -14.97 5.63 19.38
C PRO A 46 -15.57 4.29 18.94
N GLY A 47 -14.73 3.26 18.90
CA GLY A 47 -15.09 1.89 18.52
C GLY A 47 -15.51 1.70 17.06
N ALA A 48 -15.41 2.73 16.20
CA ALA A 48 -15.75 2.62 14.78
C ALA A 48 -14.72 1.79 14.01
N ARG A 49 -15.14 1.23 12.86
CA ARG A 49 -14.33 0.34 12.02
C ARG A 49 -14.43 0.74 10.55
N LEU A 50 -13.31 1.17 9.96
CA LEU A 50 -13.25 1.45 8.53
C LEU A 50 -12.29 0.47 7.87
N ARG A 51 -12.81 -0.30 6.90
CA ARG A 51 -12.00 -0.94 5.87
C ARG A 51 -12.00 -0.07 4.63
N HIS A 52 -10.83 0.25 4.13
CA HIS A 52 -10.63 1.04 2.92
C HIS A 52 -9.83 0.23 1.92
N VAL A 53 -10.26 0.24 0.66
CA VAL A 53 -9.52 -0.41 -0.42
C VAL A 53 -9.35 0.58 -1.55
N LYS A 54 -8.10 0.85 -1.94
CA LYS A 54 -7.78 1.73 -3.06
C LYS A 54 -7.14 0.93 -4.19
N LEU A 55 -7.78 0.92 -5.35
CA LEU A 55 -7.34 0.22 -6.56
C LEU A 55 -6.99 1.25 -7.64
N LEU A 56 -5.73 1.30 -8.04
CA LEU A 56 -5.23 2.14 -9.12
C LEU A 56 -4.89 1.26 -10.33
N THR A 57 -5.76 1.30 -11.32
CA THR A 57 -5.65 0.58 -12.60
C THR A 57 -5.80 1.57 -13.75
N GLU A 58 -5.05 2.65 -13.66
CA GLU A 58 -5.09 3.78 -14.58
C GLU A 58 -4.19 3.58 -15.79
N GLY A 59 -4.45 4.34 -16.86
CA GLY A 59 -3.70 4.21 -18.11
C GLY A 59 -2.21 4.55 -17.94
N PRO A 60 -1.33 4.06 -18.85
CA PRO A 60 0.12 4.22 -18.72
C PRO A 60 0.62 5.66 -18.82
N ALA A 61 -0.22 6.59 -19.30
CA ALA A 61 0.08 8.02 -19.36
C ALA A 61 -0.60 8.85 -18.25
N ALA A 62 -1.29 8.18 -17.31
CA ALA A 62 -1.97 8.85 -16.21
C ALA A 62 -0.99 9.36 -15.16
N ILE A 63 -1.31 10.51 -14.57
CA ILE A 63 -0.66 11.04 -13.38
C ILE A 63 -1.68 10.99 -12.24
N HIS A 64 -1.42 10.21 -11.19
CA HIS A 64 -2.26 10.13 -10.00
C HIS A 64 -1.52 10.73 -8.80
N ILE A 65 -2.12 11.75 -8.18
CA ILE A 65 -1.66 12.31 -6.91
C ILE A 65 -2.77 12.13 -5.89
N GLY A 66 -2.53 11.32 -4.87
CA GLY A 66 -3.51 11.01 -3.83
C GLY A 66 -3.00 11.38 -2.44
N ASP A 67 -3.86 11.97 -1.63
CA ASP A 67 -3.63 12.25 -0.20
C ASP A 67 -4.81 11.68 0.59
N PHE A 68 -4.56 10.72 1.47
CA PHE A 68 -5.58 10.15 2.35
C PHE A 68 -5.24 10.41 3.81
N ARG A 69 -6.09 11.15 4.51
CA ARG A 69 -5.88 11.51 5.92
C ARG A 69 -6.92 10.86 6.83
N VAL A 70 -6.49 10.15 7.86
CA VAL A 70 -7.36 9.39 8.75
C VAL A 70 -7.10 9.79 10.20
N ARG A 71 -8.17 10.07 10.94
CA ARG A 71 -8.13 10.19 12.41
C ARG A 71 -8.88 9.03 13.03
N VAL A 72 -8.22 8.33 13.94
CA VAL A 72 -8.72 7.13 14.61
C VAL A 72 -8.98 7.48 16.08
N GLY A 73 -10.26 7.46 16.48
CA GLY A 73 -10.68 7.70 17.85
C GLY A 73 -10.48 6.49 18.76
N ARG A 74 -10.97 6.59 20.00
CA ARG A 74 -10.72 5.59 21.06
C ARG A 74 -11.21 4.21 20.65
N ASP A 75 -10.38 3.18 20.81
CA ASP A 75 -10.70 1.79 20.46
C ASP A 75 -11.21 1.57 19.01
N ALA A 76 -11.02 2.56 18.12
CA ALA A 76 -11.43 2.49 16.73
C ALA A 76 -10.36 1.78 15.88
N ARG A 77 -10.79 1.25 14.73
CA ARG A 77 -9.94 0.42 13.85
C ARG A 77 -9.99 0.93 12.42
N PHE A 78 -8.82 1.21 11.87
CA PHE A 78 -8.65 1.54 10.47
C PHE A 78 -7.81 0.46 9.79
N GLU A 79 -8.31 -0.05 8.67
CA GLU A 79 -7.63 -1.03 7.82
C GLU A 79 -7.66 -0.52 6.38
N SER A 80 -6.50 -0.50 5.73
CA SER A 80 -6.35 -0.02 4.36
C SER A 80 -5.60 -1.03 3.51
N HIS A 81 -6.17 -1.38 2.36
CA HIS A 81 -5.49 -2.15 1.31
C HIS A 81 -5.30 -1.28 0.07
N ALA A 82 -4.07 -1.15 -0.41
CA ALA A 82 -3.75 -0.38 -1.61
C ALA A 82 -3.17 -1.28 -2.71
N LEU A 83 -3.68 -1.15 -3.93
CA LEU A 83 -3.11 -1.76 -5.12
C LEU A 83 -2.77 -0.66 -6.13
N ALA A 84 -1.50 -0.53 -6.50
CA ALA A 84 -1.07 0.25 -7.66
C ALA A 84 -0.59 -0.68 -8.79
N ALA A 85 -1.45 -0.85 -9.78
CA ALA A 85 -1.28 -1.74 -10.93
C ALA A 85 -1.41 -1.01 -12.27
N GLY A 86 -1.04 0.27 -12.31
CA GLY A 86 -1.08 1.14 -13.48
C GLY A 86 -0.74 2.58 -13.13
N GLY A 87 -0.83 3.46 -14.12
CA GLY A 87 -0.42 4.87 -14.02
C GLY A 87 1.05 5.08 -14.41
N GLY A 88 1.30 6.11 -15.21
CA GLY A 88 2.67 6.51 -15.59
C GLY A 88 3.43 7.15 -14.43
N LEU A 89 2.72 7.96 -13.64
CA LEU A 89 3.21 8.49 -12.37
C LEU A 89 2.11 8.35 -11.32
N VAL A 90 2.40 7.63 -10.25
CA VAL A 90 1.52 7.52 -9.08
C VAL A 90 2.28 8.04 -7.87
N ARG A 91 1.67 8.95 -7.12
CA ARG A 91 2.07 9.30 -5.77
C ARG A 91 0.87 9.16 -4.85
N GLN A 92 1.01 8.36 -3.82
CA GLN A 92 0.00 8.18 -2.79
C GLN A 92 0.60 8.48 -1.43
N ASP A 93 0.13 9.57 -0.81
CA ASP A 93 0.40 9.92 0.58
C ASP A 93 -0.76 9.38 1.46
N ILE A 94 -0.45 8.70 2.55
CA ILE A 94 -1.40 8.21 3.56
C ILE A 94 -0.95 8.68 4.94
N ASP A 95 -1.78 9.51 5.58
CA ASP A 95 -1.55 10.04 6.91
C ASP A 95 -2.57 9.46 7.88
N VAL A 96 -2.11 8.74 8.89
CA VAL A 96 -2.96 8.18 9.93
C VAL A 96 -2.56 8.75 11.28
N LYS A 97 -3.56 9.25 12.01
CA LYS A 97 -3.40 9.68 13.39
C LYS A 97 -4.20 8.78 14.32
N LEU A 98 -3.47 8.11 15.21
CA LEU A 98 -4.05 7.39 16.34
C LEU A 98 -4.21 8.40 17.48
N ASP A 99 -5.31 9.16 17.41
CA ASP A 99 -5.56 10.38 18.20
C ASP A 99 -6.00 10.07 19.64
N GLU A 100 -6.59 8.90 19.87
CA GLU A 100 -7.10 8.46 21.17
C GLU A 100 -6.68 7.02 21.49
N ALA A 101 -6.70 6.67 22.78
CA ALA A 101 -6.14 5.42 23.26
C ALA A 101 -6.82 4.17 22.67
N GLY A 102 -6.04 3.09 22.50
CA GLY A 102 -6.57 1.82 21.99
C GLY A 102 -6.85 1.80 20.48
N GLY A 103 -6.52 2.87 19.75
CA GLY A 103 -6.68 2.92 18.30
C GLY A 103 -5.79 1.91 17.57
N GLU A 104 -6.34 1.27 16.54
CA GLU A 104 -5.62 0.30 15.71
C GLU A 104 -5.56 0.77 14.25
N CYS A 105 -4.40 0.60 13.61
CA CYS A 105 -4.18 0.87 12.19
C CYS A 105 -3.52 -0.34 11.50
N SER A 106 -4.05 -0.76 10.35
CA SER A 106 -3.37 -1.70 9.46
C SER A 106 -3.28 -1.12 8.05
N LEU A 107 -2.05 -0.98 7.53
CA LEU A 107 -1.80 -0.53 6.16
C LEU A 107 -1.14 -1.67 5.38
N ARG A 108 -1.80 -2.11 4.31
CA ARG A 108 -1.31 -3.18 3.43
C ARG A 108 -1.30 -2.69 2.00
N GLY A 109 -0.22 -2.94 1.28
CA GLY A 109 -0.11 -2.44 -0.07
C GLY A 109 0.74 -3.27 -1.01
N LEU A 110 0.29 -3.35 -2.26
CA LEU A 110 1.05 -3.86 -3.39
C LEU A 110 1.20 -2.74 -4.42
N TYR A 111 2.44 -2.46 -4.82
CA TYR A 111 2.72 -1.57 -5.93
C TYR A 111 3.55 -2.28 -7.00
N THR A 112 3.28 -1.92 -8.25
CA THR A 112 3.99 -2.45 -9.40
C THR A 112 4.45 -1.30 -10.29
N ALA A 113 5.67 -1.37 -10.81
CA ALA A 113 6.19 -0.40 -11.76
C ALA A 113 6.91 -1.12 -12.90
N GLY A 114 6.32 -1.05 -14.09
CA GLY A 114 6.86 -1.55 -15.35
C GLY A 114 7.63 -0.48 -16.10
N THR A 115 7.85 -0.71 -17.40
CA THR A 115 8.62 0.23 -18.25
C THR A 115 8.00 1.63 -18.26
N SER A 116 8.84 2.63 -17.98
CA SER A 116 8.49 4.06 -17.96
C SER A 116 7.47 4.50 -16.89
N GLU A 117 7.14 3.64 -15.93
CA GLU A 117 6.27 4.00 -14.82
C GLU A 117 7.06 4.38 -13.56
N HIS A 118 6.48 5.26 -12.76
CA HIS A 118 6.97 5.66 -11.46
C HIS A 118 5.85 5.54 -10.43
N VAL A 119 6.05 4.73 -9.38
CA VAL A 119 5.07 4.57 -8.30
C VAL A 119 5.66 4.88 -6.95
N ASP A 120 5.04 5.81 -6.24
CA ASP A 120 5.51 6.34 -4.98
C ASP A 120 4.43 6.17 -3.89
N PHE A 121 4.77 5.45 -2.83
CA PHE A 121 3.95 5.30 -1.63
C PHE A 121 4.64 5.96 -0.44
N HIS A 122 3.97 6.95 0.12
CA HIS A 122 4.36 7.61 1.35
C HIS A 122 3.32 7.34 2.43
N THR A 123 3.76 6.81 3.57
CA THR A 123 2.90 6.61 4.72
C THR A 123 3.45 7.34 5.93
N ARG A 124 2.54 7.88 6.74
CA ARG A 124 2.85 8.52 8.00
C ARG A 124 1.85 8.06 9.04
N ILE A 125 2.33 7.40 10.09
CA ILE A 125 1.52 6.98 11.24
C ILE A 125 1.99 7.76 12.45
N GLU A 126 1.10 8.59 12.99
CA GLU A 126 1.32 9.38 14.20
C GLU A 126 0.62 8.68 15.38
N HIS A 127 1.40 8.07 16.27
CA HIS A 127 0.93 7.52 17.55
C HIS A 127 0.90 8.65 18.58
N ILE A 128 -0.27 9.25 18.77
CA ILE A 128 -0.46 10.42 19.65
C ILE A 128 -0.92 9.98 21.05
N ALA A 129 -1.74 8.94 21.13
CA ALA A 129 -2.30 8.41 22.37
C ALA A 129 -1.66 7.06 22.79
N PRO A 130 -1.70 6.70 24.08
CA PRO A 130 -1.14 5.45 24.56
C PRO A 130 -1.96 4.22 24.13
N HIS A 131 -1.37 3.03 24.27
CA HIS A 131 -2.01 1.74 23.99
C HIS A 131 -2.49 1.56 22.54
N CYS A 132 -1.90 2.30 21.59
CA CYS A 132 -2.23 2.18 20.18
C CYS A 132 -1.40 1.10 19.48
N ARG A 133 -1.94 0.50 18.43
CA ARG A 133 -1.24 -0.50 17.60
C ARG A 133 -1.24 -0.11 16.13
N SER A 134 -0.11 -0.30 15.45
CA SER A 134 -0.05 -0.21 13.99
C SER A 134 0.72 -1.35 13.35
N GLU A 135 0.23 -1.83 12.22
CA GLU A 135 0.90 -2.81 11.38
C GLU A 135 0.92 -2.32 9.94
N GLU A 136 2.10 -2.29 9.34
CA GLU A 136 2.29 -1.84 7.97
C GLU A 136 3.07 -2.89 7.16
N THR A 137 2.51 -3.29 6.01
CA THR A 137 3.15 -4.22 5.09
C THR A 137 2.97 -3.73 3.65
N TYR A 138 4.08 -3.31 3.03
CA TYR A 138 4.10 -2.92 1.63
C TYR A 138 5.03 -3.82 0.82
N LYS A 139 4.58 -4.18 -0.38
CA LYS A 139 5.37 -4.98 -1.32
C LYS A 139 5.45 -4.35 -2.69
N GLY A 140 6.64 -4.38 -3.28
CA GLY A 140 6.93 -3.86 -4.60
C GLY A 140 7.33 -4.96 -5.59
N LEU A 141 6.75 -4.94 -6.80
CA LEU A 141 7.24 -5.67 -7.97
C LEU A 141 7.66 -4.67 -9.06
N ILE A 142 8.97 -4.52 -9.29
CA ILE A 142 9.51 -3.51 -10.20
C ILE A 142 10.22 -4.21 -11.35
N GLY A 143 9.74 -4.00 -12.57
CA GLY A 143 10.26 -4.60 -13.80
C GLY A 143 10.64 -3.57 -14.86
N GLY A 144 11.03 -4.03 -16.05
CA GLY A 144 11.42 -3.15 -17.16
C GLY A 144 12.46 -2.07 -16.79
N THR A 145 12.07 -0.80 -16.87
CA THR A 145 12.81 0.37 -16.34
C THR A 145 11.98 1.14 -15.32
N GLY A 146 11.08 0.43 -14.63
CA GLY A 146 10.19 1.01 -13.64
C GLY A 146 10.98 1.53 -12.45
N ARG A 147 10.40 2.52 -11.79
CA ARG A 147 10.96 3.11 -10.58
C ARG A 147 9.89 3.11 -9.50
N ALA A 148 10.26 2.68 -8.31
CA ALA A 148 9.36 2.74 -7.18
C ALA A 148 9.99 3.42 -5.98
N VAL A 149 9.15 4.05 -5.16
CA VAL A 149 9.55 4.64 -3.89
C VAL A 149 8.58 4.14 -2.83
N PHE A 150 9.13 3.70 -1.71
CA PHE A 150 8.37 3.50 -0.48
C PHE A 150 9.02 4.28 0.65
N ASN A 151 8.28 5.19 1.24
CA ASN A 151 8.70 5.94 2.40
C ASN A 151 7.64 5.84 3.49
N GLY A 152 7.90 5.01 4.50
CA GLY A 152 7.02 4.85 5.64
C GLY A 152 7.64 5.49 6.88
N ARG A 153 6.90 6.38 7.55
CA ARG A 153 7.32 7.04 8.78
C ARG A 153 6.35 6.72 9.91
N VAL A 154 6.88 6.18 11.00
CA VAL A 154 6.15 6.07 12.27
C VAL A 154 6.73 7.07 13.26
N HIS A 155 5.85 7.90 13.83
CA HIS A 155 6.21 8.87 14.85
C HIS A 155 5.41 8.60 16.11
N VAL A 156 6.11 8.31 17.20
CA VAL A 156 5.54 8.02 18.52
C VAL A 156 5.77 9.21 19.43
N HIS A 157 4.67 9.90 19.78
CA HIS A 157 4.70 11.13 20.56
C HIS A 157 5.02 10.86 22.04
N PRO A 158 5.50 11.87 22.79
CA PRO A 158 5.63 11.76 24.24
C PRO A 158 4.30 11.38 24.90
N GLY A 159 4.33 10.39 25.79
CA GLY A 159 3.14 9.89 26.50
C GLY A 159 2.31 8.85 25.72
N ALA A 160 2.72 8.47 24.51
CA ALA A 160 2.14 7.36 23.75
C ALA A 160 2.69 6.00 24.23
N ASP A 161 2.75 5.79 25.55
CA ASP A 161 3.24 4.56 26.15
C ASP A 161 2.39 3.36 25.72
N LYS A 162 2.98 2.18 25.72
CA LYS A 162 2.40 0.92 25.23
C LYS A 162 2.05 0.94 23.73
N THR A 163 2.67 1.83 22.95
CA THR A 163 2.63 1.73 21.49
C THR A 163 3.25 0.41 21.03
N ASP A 164 2.55 -0.30 20.13
CA ASP A 164 3.05 -1.48 19.43
C ASP A 164 2.98 -1.25 17.91
N SER A 165 4.14 -1.11 17.26
CA SER A 165 4.24 -0.79 15.83
C SER A 165 5.22 -1.70 15.10
N ALA A 166 4.76 -2.27 13.99
CA ALA A 166 5.58 -3.04 13.07
C ALA A 166 5.41 -2.54 11.62
N MET A 167 6.53 -2.29 10.94
CA MET A 167 6.54 -1.89 9.53
C MET A 167 7.43 -2.84 8.72
N THR A 168 6.91 -3.38 7.62
CA THR A 168 7.65 -4.23 6.69
C THR A 168 7.49 -3.72 5.26
N CYS A 169 8.61 -3.53 4.57
CA CYS A 169 8.65 -3.27 3.14
C CYS A 169 9.49 -4.35 2.45
N ALA A 170 8.95 -4.99 1.41
CA ALA A 170 9.68 -5.99 0.64
C ALA A 170 9.57 -5.73 -0.86
N ASN A 171 10.69 -5.74 -1.57
CA ASN A 171 10.73 -5.36 -2.98
C ASN A 171 11.47 -6.41 -3.81
N LEU A 172 10.86 -6.78 -4.94
CA LEU A 172 11.51 -7.58 -5.97
C LEU A 172 11.82 -6.74 -7.19
N LEU A 173 13.10 -6.69 -7.55
CA LEU A 173 13.59 -6.19 -8.82
C LEU A 173 13.57 -7.33 -9.84
N LEU A 174 12.76 -7.19 -10.87
CA LEU A 174 12.53 -8.19 -11.91
C LEU A 174 13.46 -7.99 -13.13
N SER A 175 14.20 -6.88 -13.16
CA SER A 175 15.14 -6.54 -14.23
C SER A 175 16.38 -5.80 -13.69
N ASN A 176 17.43 -5.73 -14.50
CA ASN A 176 18.67 -5.01 -14.15
C ASN A 176 18.57 -3.49 -14.25
N ARG A 177 17.45 -2.96 -14.76
CA ARG A 177 17.21 -1.51 -14.91
C ARG A 177 16.06 -1.00 -14.04
N ALA A 178 15.46 -1.88 -13.26
CA ALA A 178 14.45 -1.54 -12.27
C ALA A 178 15.13 -0.88 -11.06
N GLU A 179 14.48 0.14 -10.51
CA GLU A 179 14.98 0.86 -9.33
C GLU A 179 13.90 0.89 -8.24
N VAL A 180 14.33 0.78 -6.98
CA VAL A 180 13.46 1.01 -5.82
C VAL A 180 14.21 1.74 -4.72
N ASP A 181 13.62 2.82 -4.22
CA ASP A 181 14.09 3.56 -3.06
C ASP A 181 13.16 3.26 -1.87
N ALA A 182 13.64 2.49 -0.90
CA ALA A 182 12.88 2.15 0.30
C ALA A 182 13.48 2.86 1.53
N LYS A 183 12.70 3.73 2.16
CA LYS A 183 13.10 4.54 3.32
C LYS A 183 12.10 4.39 4.47
N PRO A 184 12.22 3.37 5.32
CA PRO A 184 11.44 3.29 6.55
C PRO A 184 12.08 4.17 7.66
N GLU A 185 11.28 4.97 8.34
CA GLU A 185 11.71 5.94 9.36
C GLU A 185 10.95 5.70 10.68
N LEU A 186 11.66 5.78 11.80
CA LEU A 186 11.10 5.72 13.14
C LEU A 186 11.56 6.93 13.95
N GLU A 187 10.60 7.67 14.52
CA GLU A 187 10.84 8.75 15.47
C GLU A 187 10.11 8.41 16.78
N ILE A 188 10.86 8.04 17.82
CA ILE A 188 10.30 7.46 19.05
C ILE A 188 10.63 8.38 20.24
N TYR A 189 9.59 8.93 20.86
CA TYR A 189 9.71 9.84 22.02
C TYR A 189 8.99 9.33 23.27
N ALA A 190 8.61 8.05 23.32
CA ALA A 190 8.07 7.36 24.49
C ALA A 190 8.94 6.12 24.80
N ASP A 191 9.14 5.84 26.09
CA ASP A 191 10.09 4.82 26.54
C ASP A 191 9.49 3.40 26.55
N ASP A 192 8.22 3.26 26.91
CA ASP A 192 7.56 1.96 27.12
C ASP A 192 6.84 1.50 25.85
N VAL A 193 7.60 1.24 24.79
CA VAL A 193 7.05 0.92 23.46
C VAL A 193 7.71 -0.29 22.81
N LYS A 194 7.03 -0.88 21.83
CA LYS A 194 7.58 -1.89 20.92
C LYS A 194 7.46 -1.36 19.50
N CYS A 195 8.58 -1.00 18.90
CA CYS A 195 8.60 -0.48 17.53
C CYS A 195 9.65 -1.23 16.72
N SER A 196 9.28 -1.65 15.51
CA SER A 196 10.19 -2.32 14.59
C SER A 196 9.90 -1.90 13.15
N HIS A 197 10.95 -1.92 12.34
CA HIS A 197 10.83 -1.76 10.91
C HIS A 197 11.82 -2.66 10.17
N GLY A 198 11.45 -3.11 8.98
CA GLY A 198 12.29 -3.90 8.09
C GLY A 198 12.05 -3.54 6.64
N ALA A 199 13.13 -3.40 5.88
CA ALA A 199 13.07 -3.21 4.43
C ALA A 199 13.97 -4.25 3.74
N THR A 200 13.43 -4.91 2.71
CA THR A 200 14.19 -5.85 1.88
C THR A 200 14.07 -5.45 0.41
N VAL A 201 15.18 -5.59 -0.31
CA VAL A 201 15.24 -5.45 -1.77
C VAL A 201 16.00 -6.65 -2.29
N GLY A 202 15.41 -7.38 -3.21
CA GLY A 202 16.01 -8.59 -3.76
C GLY A 202 15.50 -8.92 -5.14
N GLN A 203 15.88 -10.10 -5.62
CA GLN A 203 15.39 -10.68 -6.86
C GLN A 203 14.67 -12.00 -6.53
N LEU A 204 14.00 -12.59 -7.51
CA LEU A 204 13.45 -13.93 -7.34
C LEU A 204 14.57 -14.93 -7.01
N ASP A 205 14.30 -15.83 -6.06
CA ASP A 205 15.25 -16.87 -5.67
C ASP A 205 15.37 -17.91 -6.79
N GLU A 206 16.51 -17.92 -7.46
CA GLU A 206 16.79 -18.85 -8.55
C GLU A 206 16.77 -20.32 -8.11
N ALA A 207 16.98 -20.63 -6.82
CA ALA A 207 16.81 -21.98 -6.29
C ALA A 207 15.33 -22.40 -6.25
N GLN A 208 14.42 -21.46 -5.93
CA GLN A 208 12.97 -21.71 -6.00
C GLN A 208 12.49 -21.86 -7.45
N VAL A 209 13.00 -21.02 -8.35
CA VAL A 209 12.72 -21.15 -9.80
C VAL A 209 13.20 -22.51 -10.31
N PHE A 210 14.45 -22.89 -10.00
CA PHE A 210 15.00 -24.20 -10.36
C PHE A 210 14.17 -25.35 -9.80
N TYR A 211 13.75 -25.26 -8.52
CA TYR A 211 12.92 -26.27 -7.89
C TYR A 211 11.60 -26.49 -8.64
N LEU A 212 10.87 -25.42 -8.95
CA LEU A 212 9.61 -25.51 -9.72
C LEU A 212 9.85 -26.10 -11.11
N ARG A 213 10.92 -25.68 -11.79
CA ARG A 213 11.31 -26.23 -13.10
C ARG A 213 11.62 -27.72 -13.06
N SER A 214 12.27 -28.19 -11.99
CA SER A 214 12.54 -29.62 -11.80
C SER A 214 11.27 -30.48 -11.71
N ARG A 215 10.11 -29.85 -11.46
CA ARG A 215 8.79 -30.48 -11.42
C ARG A 215 8.00 -30.33 -12.72
N GLY A 216 8.66 -29.91 -13.79
CA GLY A 216 8.06 -29.81 -15.13
C GLY A 216 7.35 -28.48 -15.41
N ILE A 217 7.41 -27.51 -14.50
CA ILE A 217 6.85 -26.18 -14.70
C ILE A 217 7.79 -25.37 -15.60
N ALA A 218 7.28 -24.77 -16.67
CA ALA A 218 8.07 -23.91 -17.55
C ALA A 218 8.62 -22.70 -16.76
N GLU A 219 9.81 -22.20 -17.13
CA GLU A 219 10.47 -21.12 -16.37
C GLU A 219 9.59 -19.87 -16.21
N ALA A 220 8.92 -19.43 -17.27
CA ALA A 220 8.01 -18.30 -17.22
C ALA A 220 6.89 -18.51 -16.20
N ALA A 221 6.23 -19.66 -16.23
CA ALA A 221 5.18 -20.03 -15.28
C ALA A 221 5.72 -20.17 -13.84
N ALA A 222 6.95 -20.66 -13.66
CA ALA A 222 7.57 -20.74 -12.34
C ALA A 222 7.81 -19.36 -11.72
N ARG A 223 8.34 -18.41 -12.50
CA ARG A 223 8.53 -17.02 -12.07
C ARG A 223 7.19 -16.35 -11.77
N GLU A 224 6.20 -16.51 -12.65
CA GLU A 224 4.84 -15.99 -12.46
C GLU A 224 4.18 -16.51 -11.18
N LEU A 225 4.32 -17.80 -10.87
CA LEU A 225 3.81 -18.38 -9.62
C LEU A 225 4.45 -17.74 -8.39
N LEU A 226 5.77 -17.53 -8.40
CA LEU A 226 6.49 -16.89 -7.29
C LEU A 226 6.09 -15.42 -7.14
N MET A 227 5.98 -14.67 -8.24
CA MET A 227 5.49 -13.29 -8.23
C MET A 227 4.05 -13.20 -7.72
N THR A 228 3.18 -14.11 -8.13
CA THR A 228 1.78 -14.18 -7.70
C THR A 228 1.69 -14.46 -6.21
N ALA A 229 2.47 -15.41 -5.69
CA ALA A 229 2.54 -15.71 -4.26
C ALA A 229 3.01 -14.48 -3.46
N PHE A 230 4.06 -13.81 -3.94
CA PHE A 230 4.59 -12.59 -3.33
C PHE A 230 3.57 -11.45 -3.32
N ALA A 231 2.87 -11.22 -4.43
CA ALA A 231 1.86 -10.19 -4.60
C ALA A 231 0.63 -10.41 -3.71
N ARG A 232 0.10 -11.64 -3.68
CA ARG A 232 -1.10 -11.96 -2.90
C ARG A 232 -0.86 -11.87 -1.40
N ASP A 233 0.33 -12.24 -0.93
CA ASP A 233 0.71 -12.09 0.47
C ASP A 233 0.68 -10.62 0.94
N ALA A 234 1.01 -9.68 0.05
CA ALA A 234 0.95 -8.23 0.35
C ALA A 234 -0.45 -7.76 0.77
N LEU A 235 -1.49 -8.41 0.27
CA LEU A 235 -2.89 -8.06 0.49
C LEU A 235 -3.59 -9.09 1.40
N GLY A 236 -2.84 -9.72 2.30
CA GLY A 236 -3.41 -10.57 3.35
C GLY A 236 -4.52 -9.85 4.12
N ASP A 237 -5.48 -10.62 4.62
CA ASP A 237 -6.67 -10.15 5.35
C ASP A 237 -7.62 -9.24 4.53
N LEU A 238 -7.41 -9.09 3.21
CA LEU A 238 -8.37 -8.41 2.32
C LEU A 238 -9.77 -9.02 2.45
N ASP A 239 -10.78 -8.15 2.48
CA ASP A 239 -12.19 -8.54 2.56
C ASP A 239 -12.52 -9.58 1.48
N VAL A 240 -13.12 -10.70 1.91
CA VAL A 240 -13.45 -11.85 1.05
C VAL A 240 -14.22 -11.46 -0.21
N ARG A 241 -15.03 -10.40 -0.15
CA ARG A 241 -15.82 -9.90 -1.28
C ARG A 241 -14.96 -9.32 -2.40
N LEU A 242 -13.71 -8.95 -2.12
CA LEU A 242 -12.79 -8.27 -3.03
C LEU A 242 -11.63 -9.15 -3.49
N GLN A 243 -11.39 -10.29 -2.83
CA GLN A 243 -10.23 -11.16 -3.10
C GLN A 243 -10.14 -11.58 -4.56
N ASP A 244 -11.22 -12.09 -5.16
CA ASP A 244 -11.21 -12.54 -6.55
C ASP A 244 -11.01 -11.39 -7.54
N ALA A 245 -11.65 -10.25 -7.29
CA ALA A 245 -11.53 -9.08 -8.14
C ALA A 245 -10.09 -8.52 -8.13
N VAL A 246 -9.50 -8.40 -6.95
CA VAL A 246 -8.12 -7.91 -6.78
C VAL A 246 -7.12 -8.92 -7.32
N ALA A 247 -7.34 -10.22 -7.13
CA ALA A 247 -6.51 -11.26 -7.73
C ALA A 247 -6.50 -11.16 -9.27
N ALA A 248 -7.67 -10.97 -9.89
CA ALA A 248 -7.76 -10.79 -11.34
C ALA A 248 -6.99 -9.56 -11.84
N LEU A 249 -6.98 -8.45 -11.07
CA LEU A 249 -6.19 -7.26 -11.40
C LEU A 249 -4.68 -7.52 -11.31
N ILE A 250 -4.24 -8.26 -10.29
CA ILE A 250 -2.83 -8.67 -10.14
C ILE A 250 -2.43 -9.58 -11.30
N ASP A 251 -3.21 -10.63 -11.56
CA ASP A 251 -2.92 -11.62 -12.60
C ASP A 251 -2.87 -10.96 -13.99
N ALA A 252 -3.73 -9.98 -14.27
CA ALA A 252 -3.69 -9.21 -15.52
C ALA A 252 -2.47 -8.28 -15.63
N ARG A 253 -1.89 -7.88 -14.49
CA ARG A 253 -0.79 -6.93 -14.41
C ARG A 253 0.58 -7.60 -14.51
N LEU A 254 0.77 -8.75 -13.88
CA LEU A 254 2.08 -9.42 -13.79
C LEU A 254 2.80 -9.63 -15.15
N PRO A 255 2.12 -9.99 -16.26
CA PRO A 255 2.77 -10.17 -17.56
C PRO A 255 3.35 -8.88 -18.18
N GLN A 256 3.03 -7.71 -17.62
CA GLN A 256 3.43 -6.40 -18.13
C GLN A 256 4.70 -5.84 -17.45
N LEU A 257 5.21 -6.54 -16.43
CA LEU A 257 6.37 -6.12 -15.63
C LEU A 257 7.70 -6.56 -16.28
#